data_AF-A0A1F5QAF4-F1
#
_entry.id   AF-A0A1F5QAF4-F1
#
_cell.length_a   1.000
_cell.length_b   1.000
_cell.length_c   1.000
_cell.angle_alpha   90.00
_cell.angle_beta   90.00
_cell.angle_gamma   90.00
#
_symmetry.space_group_name_H-M   'P 1'
#
loop_
_entity.id
_entity.type
_entity.pdbx_description
1 polymer ?
#
loop_
_entity_poly.entity_id
_entity_poly.type
_entity_poly.pdbx_seq_one_letter_code
_entity_poly.pdbx_strand_id
1 'polypeptide(L)'
;MFERFTRPKKASPVGTYRVDVISIPEELDFQEQMPIEIRYILKKTPEYKNRIKKILGEGKAIGVRTVLRTPENILQAVHTISVHSQANYIITWLPELLRNKHRPKFTQTEVMKTRERGENLEEAVEVILRDRLRFKKLVLIDEENIGVQPEEQRLMTGLNEVIYPLAIDYSVFRVVADNARERTRIAQGIIKALLIIGPIAHFLEKFLPGAGKVFTASADDILAESAELSALRGSGFTWRELAKRARILVPVFALATWGAFSVEGLLHENKIIMAGVVFGLSAVALSLTTAVQSFFMYLSSIKKVAREGKITSYANSSLVRLALRQDFTNPARLGLLLGAGLAPIMGILGAVSGLMHNGWVLAAIGSTESIVAGMTVLFADYLNEKRFHRRLTKLIR
;
A
#
# COMPACT_ATOMS: atom_id res chain seq x y z
N MET A 1 -23.37 23.09 1.98
CA MET A 1 -23.63 22.90 3.42
C MET A 1 -23.34 21.46 3.91
N PHE A 2 -23.42 20.42 3.05
CA PHE A 2 -23.13 19.01 3.41
C PHE A 2 -21.65 18.59 3.48
N GLU A 3 -20.69 19.39 2.99
CA GLU A 3 -19.26 19.05 3.03
C GLU A 3 -18.64 19.05 4.43
N ARG A 4 -19.29 19.67 5.42
CA ARG A 4 -18.80 19.76 6.80
C ARG A 4 -19.00 18.49 7.62
N PHE A 5 -19.95 17.63 7.24
CA PHE A 5 -20.32 16.42 7.99
C PHE A 5 -19.67 15.13 7.47
N THR A 6 -19.07 15.14 6.28
CA THR A 6 -18.47 13.95 5.65
C THR A 6 -16.97 14.04 5.45
N ARG A 7 -16.34 15.20 5.73
CA ARG A 7 -14.87 15.27 5.76
C ARG A 7 -14.38 14.55 7.00
N PRO A 8 -13.65 13.41 6.88
CA PRO A 8 -12.91 12.89 8.02
C PRO A 8 -12.04 14.03 8.57
N LYS A 9 -11.99 14.19 9.90
CA LYS A 9 -11.13 15.20 10.55
C LYS A 9 -9.76 15.15 9.86
N LYS A 10 -9.27 16.29 9.35
CA LYS A 10 -7.91 16.38 8.80
C LYS A 10 -6.97 15.83 9.86
N ALA A 11 -6.50 14.60 9.65
CA ALA A 11 -5.50 14.00 10.53
C ALA A 11 -4.30 14.95 10.53
N SER A 12 -3.71 15.18 11.71
CA SER A 12 -2.54 16.03 11.83
C SER A 12 -1.50 15.64 10.77
N PRO A 13 -1.02 16.58 9.94
CA PRO A 13 0.06 16.30 8.99
C PRO A 13 1.38 15.98 9.72
N VAL A 14 1.46 16.34 11.01
CA VAL A 14 2.58 16.06 11.90
C VAL A 14 2.31 14.75 12.64
N GLY A 15 3.21 13.78 12.44
CA GLY A 15 3.21 12.41 12.97
C GLY A 15 2.14 12.07 14.00
N THR A 16 1.10 11.36 13.56
CA THR A 16 0.09 10.79 14.45
C THR A 16 0.65 9.55 15.15
N TYR A 17 0.45 9.47 16.45
CA TYR A 17 0.83 8.32 17.26
C TYR A 17 -0.31 7.90 18.17
N ARG A 18 -0.39 6.60 18.44
CA ARG A 18 -1.22 6.01 19.50
C ARG A 18 -0.33 5.76 20.70
N VAL A 19 -0.83 5.99 21.90
CA VAL A 19 -0.16 5.58 23.14
C VAL A 19 -1.09 4.62 23.86
N ASP A 20 -0.64 3.38 24.01
CA ASP A 20 -1.31 2.39 24.85
C ASP A 20 -0.63 2.43 26.23
N VAL A 21 -1.37 2.69 27.31
CA VAL A 21 -0.81 3.02 28.63
C VAL A 21 -1.09 1.89 29.62
N ILE A 22 -0.09 1.57 30.45
CA ILE A 22 -0.25 0.78 31.68
C ILE A 22 0.05 1.71 32.85
N SER A 23 -0.93 1.89 33.73
CA SER A 23 -0.87 2.86 34.82
C SER A 23 -0.81 2.20 36.19
N ILE A 24 -1.46 1.05 36.35
CA ILE A 24 -1.68 0.47 37.68
C ILE A 24 -0.88 -0.84 37.85
N PRO A 25 -0.20 -1.07 39.00
CA PRO A 25 0.57 -2.29 39.26
C PRO A 25 -0.16 -3.62 38.99
N GLU A 26 -1.45 -3.69 39.29
CA GLU A 26 -2.30 -4.88 39.14
C GLU A 26 -2.49 -5.28 37.67
N GLU A 27 -2.35 -4.34 36.73
CA GLU A 27 -2.42 -4.64 35.29
C GLU A 27 -1.34 -5.64 34.85
N LEU A 28 -0.21 -5.71 35.57
CA LEU A 28 0.87 -6.66 35.29
C LEU A 28 0.50 -8.12 35.56
N ASP A 29 -0.59 -8.37 36.29
CA ASP A 29 -1.11 -9.71 36.55
C ASP A 29 -2.07 -10.17 35.45
N PHE A 30 -2.62 -9.23 34.66
CA PHE A 30 -3.47 -9.50 33.49
C PHE A 30 -2.68 -9.47 32.18
N GLN A 31 -1.64 -10.31 32.09
CA GLN A 31 -0.67 -10.23 30.98
C GLN A 31 -1.29 -10.32 29.58
N GLU A 32 -2.41 -11.03 29.41
CA GLU A 32 -3.05 -11.20 28.11
C GLU A 32 -3.64 -9.90 27.54
N GLN A 33 -4.03 -8.97 28.41
CA GLN A 33 -4.67 -7.70 28.07
C GLN A 33 -3.66 -6.56 27.86
N MET A 34 -2.41 -6.75 28.31
CA MET A 34 -1.37 -5.75 28.15
C MET A 34 -0.94 -5.55 26.69
N PRO A 35 -0.41 -4.35 26.35
CA PRO A 35 0.30 -4.11 25.10
C PRO A 35 1.36 -5.18 24.82
N ILE A 36 1.46 -5.57 23.55
CA ILE A 36 2.27 -6.70 23.11
C ILE A 36 3.77 -6.50 23.38
N GLU A 37 4.22 -5.24 23.45
CA GLU A 37 5.58 -4.83 23.80
C GLU A 37 5.91 -5.16 25.25
N ILE A 38 4.99 -4.86 26.17
CA ILE A 38 5.17 -5.12 27.59
C ILE A 38 5.14 -6.62 27.84
N ARG A 39 4.22 -7.35 27.18
CA ARG A 39 4.20 -8.81 27.19
C ARG A 39 5.52 -9.42 26.73
N TYR A 40 6.08 -8.88 25.64
CA TYR A 40 7.36 -9.32 25.10
C TYR A 40 8.52 -9.05 26.09
N ILE A 41 8.53 -7.88 26.74
CA ILE A 41 9.51 -7.56 27.79
C ILE A 41 9.43 -8.55 28.94
N LEU A 42 8.24 -8.75 29.51
CA LEU A 42 8.07 -9.62 30.67
C LEU A 42 8.43 -11.07 30.36
N LYS A 43 8.20 -11.53 29.12
CA LYS A 43 8.64 -12.86 28.69
C LYS A 43 10.15 -12.97 28.53
N LYS A 44 10.77 -11.98 27.88
CA LYS A 44 12.20 -12.04 27.53
C LYS A 44 13.11 -11.71 28.72
N THR A 45 12.64 -10.85 29.61
CA THR A 45 13.37 -10.41 30.80
C THR A 45 12.40 -10.24 31.98
N PRO A 46 12.03 -11.36 32.65
CA PRO A 46 11.07 -11.35 33.74
C PRO A 46 11.46 -10.45 34.93
N GLU A 47 12.75 -10.22 35.12
CA GLU A 47 13.31 -9.35 36.16
C GLU A 47 12.77 -7.91 36.08
N TYR A 48 12.40 -7.43 34.89
CA TYR A 48 11.79 -6.11 34.74
C TYR A 48 10.39 -6.02 35.34
N LYS A 49 9.69 -7.13 35.63
CA LYS A 49 8.33 -7.10 36.21
C LYS A 49 8.30 -6.31 37.52
N ASN A 50 9.21 -6.59 38.43
CA ASN A 50 9.25 -5.93 39.75
C ASN A 50 9.63 -4.45 39.63
N ARG A 51 10.52 -4.11 38.70
CA ARG A 51 10.94 -2.73 38.47
C ARG A 51 9.83 -1.90 37.83
N ILE A 52 9.10 -2.48 36.88
CA ILE A 52 7.91 -1.86 36.30
C ILE A 52 6.84 -1.68 37.38
N LYS A 53 6.56 -2.72 38.17
CA LYS A 53 5.59 -2.67 39.27
C LYS A 53 5.89 -1.53 40.25
N LYS A 54 7.17 -1.35 40.59
CA LYS A 54 7.64 -0.26 41.45
C LYS A 54 7.31 1.11 40.85
N ILE A 55 7.67 1.35 39.59
CA ILE A 55 7.37 2.62 38.90
C ILE A 55 5.86 2.90 38.87
N LEU A 56 5.06 1.88 38.55
CA LEU A 56 3.59 2.00 38.52
C LEU A 56 3.02 2.34 39.92
N GLY A 57 3.60 1.78 40.98
CA GLY A 57 3.22 2.07 42.36
C GLY A 57 3.67 3.45 42.87
N GLU A 58 4.56 4.13 42.15
CA GLU A 58 5.08 5.47 42.47
C GLU A 58 4.34 6.57 41.70
N GLY A 59 3.13 6.31 41.18
CA GLY A 59 2.29 7.31 40.51
C GLY A 59 2.71 7.64 39.07
N LYS A 60 3.41 6.71 38.39
CA LYS A 60 3.87 6.87 37.00
C LYS A 60 3.33 5.76 36.12
N ALA A 61 3.05 6.05 34.86
CA ALA A 61 2.60 5.08 33.88
C ALA A 61 3.67 4.80 32.81
N ILE A 62 3.57 3.63 32.18
CA ILE A 62 4.37 3.29 31.00
C ILE A 62 3.47 3.31 29.76
N GLY A 63 3.79 4.20 28.83
CA GLY A 63 3.12 4.30 27.54
C GLY A 63 3.90 3.59 26.42
N VAL A 64 3.23 2.78 25.62
CA VAL A 64 3.72 2.29 24.33
C VAL A 64 3.34 3.28 23.24
N ARG A 65 4.27 4.17 22.87
CA ARG A 65 4.07 5.10 21.76
C ARG A 65 4.30 4.38 20.44
N THR A 66 3.26 4.33 19.60
CA THR A 66 3.27 3.72 18.26
C THR A 66 2.94 4.76 17.20
N VAL A 67 3.86 4.96 16.25
CA VAL A 67 3.65 5.83 15.09
C VAL A 67 2.67 5.16 14.11
N LEU A 68 1.63 5.88 13.72
CA LEU A 68 0.57 5.39 12.83
C LEU A 68 0.83 5.70 11.36
N ARG A 69 1.61 6.76 11.08
CA ARG A 69 2.04 7.13 9.73
C ARG A 69 3.54 7.42 9.70
N THR A 70 4.23 6.86 8.72
CA THR A 70 5.64 7.08 8.45
C THR A 70 5.92 8.58 8.32
N PRO A 71 6.91 9.11 9.05
CA PRO A 71 7.34 10.50 8.89
C PRO A 71 7.70 10.84 7.44
N GLU A 72 7.25 12.01 6.98
CA GLU A 72 7.40 12.45 5.57
C GLU A 72 8.87 12.47 5.13
N ASN A 73 9.78 12.88 6.01
CA ASN A 73 11.23 12.88 5.74
C ASN A 73 11.79 11.47 5.45
N ILE A 74 11.25 10.44 6.10
CA ILE A 74 11.63 9.04 5.81
C ILE A 74 11.05 8.61 4.46
N LEU A 75 9.80 8.97 4.15
CA LEU A 75 9.18 8.65 2.86
C LEU A 75 9.94 9.33 1.70
N GLN A 76 10.32 10.59 1.86
CA GLN A 76 11.13 11.33 0.89
C GLN A 76 12.51 10.69 0.71
N ALA A 77 13.20 10.33 1.80
CA ALA A 77 14.48 9.64 1.73
C ALA A 77 14.38 8.28 1.00
N VAL A 78 13.33 7.51 1.28
CA VAL A 78 13.06 6.24 0.58
C VAL A 78 12.78 6.49 -0.91
N HIS A 79 12.01 7.53 -1.23
CA HIS A 79 11.73 7.91 -2.61
C HIS A 79 13.02 8.28 -3.37
N THR A 80 13.84 9.18 -2.82
CA THR A 80 15.12 9.60 -3.41
C THR A 80 16.03 8.40 -3.71
N ILE A 81 16.24 7.49 -2.76
CA ILE A 81 17.08 6.29 -2.98
C ILE A 81 16.47 5.39 -4.06
N SER A 82 15.16 5.16 -3.99
CA SER A 82 14.45 4.27 -4.91
C SER A 82 14.56 4.76 -6.36
N VAL A 83 14.27 6.04 -6.58
CA VAL A 83 14.20 6.65 -7.92
C VAL A 83 15.59 6.84 -8.51
N HIS A 84 16.55 7.33 -7.72
CA HIS A 84 17.84 7.75 -8.25
C HIS A 84 18.89 6.63 -8.33
N SER A 85 18.75 5.55 -7.56
CA SER A 85 19.76 4.48 -7.55
C SER A 85 19.19 3.07 -7.66
N GLN A 86 18.00 2.80 -7.11
CA GLN A 86 17.48 1.44 -6.95
C GLN A 86 16.39 1.06 -7.95
N ALA A 87 16.29 1.78 -9.07
CA ALA A 87 15.33 1.52 -10.15
C ALA A 87 13.89 1.27 -9.66
N ASN A 88 13.45 2.09 -8.70
CA ASN A 88 12.10 2.11 -8.13
C ASN A 88 11.77 0.92 -7.21
N TYR A 89 12.76 0.10 -6.85
CA TYR A 89 12.63 -0.98 -5.87
C TYR A 89 12.87 -0.48 -4.46
N ILE A 90 12.11 -1.04 -3.51
CA ILE A 90 12.35 -0.86 -2.06
C ILE A 90 12.61 -2.18 -1.35
N ILE A 91 11.98 -3.28 -1.79
CA ILE A 91 12.03 -4.56 -1.06
C ILE A 91 13.42 -5.20 -1.03
N THR A 92 14.31 -4.80 -1.95
CA THR A 92 15.64 -5.37 -2.13
C THR A 92 16.68 -4.80 -1.16
N TRP A 93 16.45 -3.61 -0.61
CA TRP A 93 17.42 -2.89 0.22
C TRP A 93 16.81 -2.32 1.50
N LEU A 94 15.57 -1.82 1.49
CA LEU A 94 14.98 -1.12 2.64
C LEU A 94 14.83 -2.03 3.88
N PRO A 95 14.33 -3.29 3.76
CA PRO A 95 14.27 -4.18 4.93
C PRO A 95 15.66 -4.45 5.54
N GLU A 96 16.69 -4.55 4.71
CA GLU A 96 18.07 -4.82 5.13
C GLU A 96 18.72 -3.60 5.78
N LEU A 97 18.44 -2.41 5.25
CA LEU A 97 18.87 -1.16 5.85
C LEU A 97 18.24 -0.96 7.24
N LEU A 98 16.95 -1.23 7.37
CA LEU A 98 16.24 -1.05 8.64
C LEU A 98 16.61 -2.12 9.68
N ARG A 99 16.79 -3.38 9.27
CA ARG A 99 17.12 -4.50 10.19
C ARG A 99 18.60 -4.59 10.52
N ASN A 100 19.43 -4.64 9.48
CA ASN A 100 20.84 -5.01 9.59
C ASN A 100 21.77 -3.82 9.36
N LYS A 101 21.22 -2.61 9.12
CA LYS A 101 21.98 -1.41 8.74
C LYS A 101 22.83 -1.60 7.47
N HIS A 102 22.52 -2.60 6.66
CA HIS A 102 23.19 -2.82 5.40
C HIS A 102 22.84 -1.68 4.44
N ARG A 103 23.84 -0.87 4.10
CA ARG A 103 23.65 0.28 3.23
C ARG A 103 23.38 -0.18 1.78
N PRO A 104 22.43 0.44 1.07
CA PRO A 104 22.31 0.24 -0.36
C PRO A 104 23.59 0.69 -1.08
N LYS A 105 23.94 0.00 -2.17
CA LYS A 105 25.11 0.35 -2.99
C LYS A 105 24.74 1.40 -4.03
N PHE A 106 25.55 2.45 -4.11
CA PHE A 106 25.40 3.55 -5.07
C PHE A 106 26.60 3.59 -6.03
N THR A 107 26.37 3.96 -7.28
CA THR A 107 27.46 4.26 -8.21
C THR A 107 27.86 5.73 -8.09
N GLN A 108 29.12 6.08 -8.40
CA GLN A 108 29.57 7.48 -8.34
C GLN A 108 28.76 8.40 -9.26
N THR A 109 28.36 7.89 -10.43
CA THR A 109 27.55 8.65 -11.39
C THR A 109 26.16 8.97 -10.85
N GLU A 110 25.54 8.06 -10.09
CA GLU A 110 24.26 8.29 -9.41
C GLU A 110 24.39 9.35 -8.32
N VAL A 111 25.44 9.26 -7.49
CA VAL A 111 25.69 10.24 -6.42
C VAL A 111 25.87 11.64 -7.01
N MET A 112 26.66 11.78 -8.09
CA MET A 112 26.87 13.07 -8.75
C MET A 112 25.57 13.63 -9.35
N LYS A 113 24.84 12.83 -10.15
CA LYS A 113 23.58 13.27 -10.79
C LYS A 113 22.49 13.64 -9.78
N THR A 114 22.47 12.97 -8.63
CA THR A 114 21.50 13.27 -7.57
C THR A 114 21.86 14.59 -6.88
N ARG A 115 23.15 14.83 -6.63
CA ARG A 115 23.65 16.10 -6.07
C ARG A 115 23.39 17.29 -6.99
N GLU A 116 23.55 17.13 -8.30
CA GLU A 116 23.20 18.18 -9.29
C GLU A 116 21.73 18.61 -9.21
N ARG A 117 20.85 17.75 -8.69
CA ARG A 117 19.42 18.03 -8.51
C ARG A 117 19.08 18.57 -7.11
N GLY A 118 20.09 18.80 -6.26
CA GLY A 118 19.91 19.28 -4.89
C GLY A 118 19.53 18.18 -3.88
N GLU A 119 19.64 16.90 -4.25
CA GLU A 119 19.35 15.77 -3.36
C GLU A 119 20.63 14.98 -3.01
N ASN A 120 20.64 14.28 -1.87
CA ASN A 120 21.80 13.52 -1.41
C ASN A 120 21.42 12.10 -0.96
N LEU A 121 21.95 11.10 -1.67
CA LEU A 121 21.70 9.67 -1.40
C LEU A 121 22.21 9.22 -0.02
N GLU A 122 23.38 9.71 0.41
CA GLU A 122 23.94 9.32 1.71
C GLU A 122 23.16 9.96 2.85
N GLU A 123 22.77 11.22 2.71
CA GLU A 123 21.92 11.89 3.69
C GLU A 123 20.56 11.21 3.82
N ALA A 124 19.96 10.78 2.70
CA ALA A 124 18.74 9.99 2.71
C ALA A 124 18.90 8.68 3.50
N VAL A 125 20.04 7.99 3.36
CA VAL A 125 20.34 6.78 4.15
C VAL A 125 20.43 7.12 5.64
N GLU A 126 21.12 8.20 6.00
CA GLU A 126 21.25 8.63 7.40
C GLU A 126 19.91 9.01 8.03
N VAL A 127 19.05 9.72 7.30
CA VAL A 127 17.69 10.07 7.77
C VAL A 127 16.91 8.81 8.14
N ILE A 128 16.93 7.79 7.27
CA ILE A 128 16.25 6.52 7.53
C ILE A 128 16.85 5.83 8.77
N LEU A 129 18.19 5.72 8.84
CA LEU A 129 18.87 5.04 9.94
C LEU A 129 18.68 5.74 11.30
N ARG A 130 18.66 7.06 11.32
CA ARG A 130 18.44 7.87 12.52
C ARG A 130 17.03 7.69 13.07
N ASP A 131 16.02 7.74 12.20
CA ASP A 131 14.63 7.77 12.63
C ASP A 131 13.97 6.37 12.71
N ARG A 132 14.65 5.28 12.29
CA ARG A 132 14.06 3.92 12.24
C ARG A 132 13.54 3.37 13.57
N LEU A 133 14.09 3.81 14.71
CA LEU A 133 13.66 3.37 16.05
C LEU A 133 12.52 4.23 16.62
N ARG A 134 12.12 5.31 15.95
CA ARG A 134 11.08 6.23 16.45
C ARG A 134 9.66 5.70 16.23
N PHE A 135 9.50 4.64 15.45
CA PHE A 135 8.19 4.09 15.09
C PHE A 135 7.46 3.45 16.26
N LYS A 136 8.22 2.90 17.22
CA LYS A 136 7.66 2.29 18.42
C LYS A 136 8.64 2.46 19.56
N LYS A 137 8.18 3.10 20.64
CA LYS A 137 9.01 3.48 21.79
C LYS A 137 8.19 3.41 23.08
N LEU A 138 8.80 2.93 24.15
CA LEU A 138 8.28 3.05 25.50
C LEU A 138 8.61 4.42 26.05
N VAL A 139 7.60 5.09 26.57
CA VAL A 139 7.70 6.40 27.20
C VAL A 139 7.19 6.29 28.63
N LEU A 140 7.84 7.00 29.54
CA LEU A 140 7.35 7.17 30.89
C LEU A 140 6.38 8.35 30.89
N ILE A 141 5.25 8.18 31.57
CA ILE A 141 4.23 9.19 31.76
C ILE A 141 4.18 9.44 33.26
N ASP A 142 4.40 10.68 33.65
CA ASP A 142 4.31 11.12 35.03
C ASP A 142 2.86 11.57 35.29
N GLU A 143 2.07 10.75 35.98
CA GLU A 143 0.65 11.02 36.19
C GLU A 143 0.42 11.95 37.38
N GLU A 144 1.31 11.90 38.36
CA GLU A 144 1.23 12.69 39.60
C GLU A 144 2.12 13.94 39.60
N ASN A 145 2.82 14.22 38.50
CA ASN A 145 3.75 15.36 38.34
C ASN A 145 4.91 15.35 39.36
N ILE A 146 5.40 14.17 39.72
CA ILE A 146 6.45 13.97 40.72
C ILE A 146 7.85 14.25 40.11
N GLY A 147 7.94 14.23 38.78
CA GLY A 147 9.18 14.33 38.02
C GLY A 147 9.80 12.97 37.71
N VAL A 148 10.69 12.96 36.72
CA VAL A 148 11.38 11.75 36.23
C VAL A 148 12.81 11.68 36.75
N GLN A 149 13.13 10.62 37.50
CA GLN A 149 14.45 10.39 38.05
C GLN A 149 15.41 9.77 37.02
N PRO A 150 16.74 9.95 37.17
CA PRO A 150 17.74 9.36 36.27
C PRO A 150 17.67 7.82 36.18
N GLU A 151 17.34 7.14 37.29
CA GLU A 151 17.21 5.68 37.32
C GLU A 151 16.04 5.19 36.46
N GLU A 152 14.94 5.94 36.45
CA GLU A 152 13.75 5.66 35.64
C GLU A 152 14.06 5.87 34.15
N GLN A 153 14.82 6.92 33.81
CA GLN A 153 15.28 7.12 32.43
C GLN A 153 16.19 5.98 31.95
N ARG A 154 17.07 5.46 32.83
CA ARG A 154 17.90 4.29 32.53
C ARG A 154 17.05 3.04 32.35
N LEU A 155 16.04 2.82 33.21
CA LEU A 155 15.10 1.72 33.04
C LEU A 155 14.38 1.83 31.70
N MET A 156 13.81 2.99 31.35
CA MET A 156 13.14 3.19 30.07
C MET A 156 14.07 2.95 28.88
N THR A 157 15.34 3.29 29.00
CA THR A 157 16.35 3.00 27.96
C THR A 157 16.53 1.49 27.80
N GLY A 158 16.73 0.76 28.90
CA GLY A 158 16.85 -0.70 28.88
C GLY A 158 15.59 -1.40 28.35
N LEU A 159 14.41 -0.96 28.76
CA LEU A 159 13.13 -1.48 28.24
C LEU A 159 12.99 -1.24 26.73
N ASN A 160 13.41 -0.07 26.25
CA ASN A 160 13.41 0.25 24.82
C ASN A 160 14.36 -0.66 24.03
N GLU A 161 15.56 -0.94 24.56
CA GLU A 161 16.52 -1.86 23.93
C GLU A 161 15.94 -3.27 23.76
N VAL A 162 15.19 -3.76 24.75
CA VAL A 162 14.52 -5.06 24.68
C VAL A 162 13.56 -5.11 23.49
N ILE A 163 12.79 -4.04 23.25
CA ILE A 163 11.77 -4.01 22.18
C ILE A 163 12.31 -3.57 20.81
N TYR A 164 13.59 -3.22 20.67
CA TYR A 164 14.16 -2.80 19.37
C TYR A 164 13.87 -3.75 18.21
N PRO A 165 13.95 -5.08 18.36
CA PRO A 165 13.58 -6.00 17.27
C PRO A 165 12.12 -5.80 16.81
N LEU A 166 11.20 -5.56 17.74
CA LEU A 166 9.79 -5.30 17.43
C LEU A 166 9.61 -3.94 16.75
N ALA A 167 10.31 -2.92 17.23
CA ALA A 167 10.25 -1.57 16.67
C ALA A 167 10.78 -1.53 15.23
N ILE A 168 11.87 -2.27 14.95
CA ILE A 168 12.45 -2.41 13.62
C ILE A 168 11.51 -3.16 12.67
N ASP A 169 10.94 -4.29 13.11
CA ASP A 169 10.01 -5.04 12.25
C ASP A 169 8.75 -4.22 11.96
N TYR A 170 8.27 -3.45 12.94
CA TYR A 170 7.17 -2.52 12.75
C TYR A 170 7.53 -1.36 11.80
N SER A 171 8.75 -0.82 11.86
CA SER A 171 9.18 0.26 10.96
C SER A 171 9.27 -0.23 9.51
N VAL A 172 9.85 -1.40 9.26
CA VAL A 172 9.87 -2.02 7.91
C VAL A 172 8.45 -2.15 7.38
N PHE A 173 7.57 -2.71 8.20
CA PHE A 173 6.16 -2.88 7.85
C PHE A 173 5.49 -1.55 7.50
N ARG A 174 5.62 -0.55 8.37
CA ARG A 174 4.94 0.74 8.26
C ARG A 174 5.45 1.56 7.08
N VAL A 175 6.78 1.63 6.88
CA VAL A 175 7.38 2.36 5.75
C VAL A 175 6.97 1.75 4.41
N VAL A 176 6.97 0.41 4.30
CA VAL A 176 6.53 -0.26 3.06
C VAL A 176 5.05 0.01 2.78
N ALA A 177 4.20 -0.11 3.80
CA ALA A 177 2.76 0.10 3.67
C ALA A 177 2.42 1.56 3.32
N ASP A 178 3.02 2.54 3.99
CA ASP A 178 2.74 3.96 3.75
C ASP A 178 3.31 4.44 2.42
N ASN A 179 4.49 3.96 2.00
CA ASN A 179 5.00 4.24 0.66
C ASN A 179 4.09 3.67 -0.44
N ALA A 180 3.47 2.50 -0.21
CA ALA A 180 2.45 1.98 -1.13
C ALA A 180 1.18 2.83 -1.12
N ARG A 181 0.80 3.39 0.03
CA ARG A 181 -0.37 4.26 0.21
C ARG A 181 -0.24 5.60 -0.51
N GLU A 182 0.94 6.23 -0.46
CA GLU A 182 1.18 7.48 -1.20
C GLU A 182 1.05 7.30 -2.71
N ARG A 183 1.43 6.12 -3.21
CA ARG A 183 1.28 5.75 -4.62
C ARG A 183 -0.16 5.41 -5.02
N THR A 184 -1.08 5.25 -4.07
CA THR A 184 -2.47 4.77 -4.31
C THR A 184 -3.57 5.76 -3.94
N ARG A 185 -3.25 7.01 -3.59
CA ARG A 185 -4.26 8.06 -3.29
C ARG A 185 -5.33 8.25 -4.38
N ILE A 186 -5.08 7.75 -5.59
CA ILE A 186 -5.96 7.86 -6.74
C ILE A 186 -7.15 6.86 -6.68
N ALA A 187 -7.01 5.73 -5.97
CA ALA A 187 -8.06 4.69 -5.91
C ALA A 187 -9.37 5.18 -5.25
N GLN A 188 -9.31 6.14 -4.34
CA GLN A 188 -10.52 6.74 -3.74
C GLN A 188 -11.28 7.68 -4.69
N GLY A 189 -10.62 8.17 -5.75
CA GLY A 189 -11.26 8.97 -6.79
C GLY A 189 -12.17 8.14 -7.69
N ILE A 190 -11.81 6.88 -7.93
CA ILE A 190 -12.51 6.00 -8.88
C ILE A 190 -13.88 5.57 -8.33
N ILE A 191 -13.99 5.22 -7.05
CA ILE A 191 -15.29 4.90 -6.42
C ILE A 191 -16.26 6.10 -6.49
N LYS A 192 -15.74 7.33 -6.43
CA LYS A 192 -16.56 8.53 -6.60
C LYS A 192 -16.96 8.76 -8.06
N ALA A 193 -16.12 8.34 -9.01
CA ALA A 193 -16.43 8.41 -10.44
C ALA A 193 -17.61 7.52 -10.81
N LEU A 194 -17.82 6.39 -10.11
CA LEU A 194 -18.97 5.49 -10.33
C LEU A 194 -20.33 6.17 -10.17
N LEU A 195 -20.46 7.11 -9.23
CA LEU A 195 -21.69 7.88 -9.02
C LEU A 195 -22.02 8.80 -10.20
N ILE A 196 -21.04 9.08 -11.06
CA ILE A 196 -21.16 9.91 -12.26
C ILE A 196 -21.28 9.03 -13.50
N ILE A 197 -20.52 7.93 -13.58
CA ILE A 197 -20.50 7.01 -14.72
C ILE A 197 -21.86 6.30 -14.89
N GLY A 198 -22.47 5.83 -13.79
CA GLY A 198 -23.76 5.12 -13.84
C GLY A 198 -24.91 5.91 -14.49
N PRO A 199 -25.20 7.14 -14.06
CA PRO A 199 -26.22 7.98 -14.69
C PRO A 199 -25.95 8.27 -16.17
N ILE A 200 -24.70 8.57 -16.53
CA ILE A 200 -24.32 8.86 -17.92
C ILE A 200 -24.47 7.61 -18.79
N ALA A 201 -23.99 6.46 -18.31
CA ALA A 201 -24.15 5.18 -18.99
C ALA A 201 -25.63 4.83 -19.21
N HIS A 202 -26.46 5.02 -18.18
CA HIS A 202 -27.89 4.74 -18.26
C HIS A 202 -28.60 5.65 -19.26
N PHE A 203 -28.23 6.94 -19.29
CA PHE A 203 -28.70 7.86 -20.30
C PHE A 203 -28.26 7.41 -21.70
N LEU A 204 -26.96 7.17 -21.93
CA LEU A 204 -26.43 6.76 -23.24
C LEU A 204 -27.07 5.47 -23.76
N GLU A 205 -27.22 4.47 -22.91
CA GLU A 205 -27.85 3.18 -23.27
C GLU A 205 -29.32 3.35 -23.71
N LYS A 206 -30.02 4.35 -23.14
CA LYS A 206 -31.41 4.65 -23.51
C LYS A 206 -31.54 5.30 -24.90
N PHE A 207 -30.54 6.09 -25.32
CA PHE A 207 -30.57 6.78 -26.62
C PHE A 207 -29.97 5.96 -27.75
N LEU A 208 -28.95 5.16 -27.47
CA LEU A 208 -28.28 4.32 -28.45
C LEU A 208 -27.87 3.01 -27.78
N PRO A 209 -28.56 1.88 -28.06
CA PRO A 209 -28.20 0.57 -27.51
C PRO A 209 -26.72 0.25 -27.76
N GLY A 210 -26.02 -0.17 -26.70
CA GLY A 210 -24.58 -0.43 -26.71
C GLY A 210 -23.68 0.78 -26.44
N ALA A 211 -24.16 2.02 -26.57
CA ALA A 211 -23.35 3.21 -26.28
C ALA A 211 -23.03 3.35 -24.78
N GLY A 212 -23.97 2.96 -23.90
CA GLY A 212 -23.73 2.90 -22.46
C GLY A 212 -22.69 1.84 -22.13
N LYS A 213 -22.75 0.67 -22.77
CA LYS A 213 -21.75 -0.41 -22.62
C LYS A 213 -20.34 0.05 -22.97
N VAL A 214 -20.18 0.70 -24.12
CA VAL A 214 -18.89 1.25 -24.57
C VAL A 214 -18.40 2.33 -23.61
N PHE A 215 -19.27 3.24 -23.19
CA PHE A 215 -18.91 4.29 -22.24
C PHE A 215 -18.45 3.69 -20.91
N THR A 216 -19.16 2.71 -20.35
CA THR A 216 -18.77 2.07 -19.08
C THR A 216 -17.47 1.30 -19.18
N ALA A 217 -17.26 0.57 -20.28
CA ALA A 217 -16.02 -0.18 -20.51
C ALA A 217 -14.82 0.76 -20.73
N SER A 218 -15.04 1.96 -21.26
CA SER A 218 -13.96 2.90 -21.57
C SER A 218 -13.66 3.89 -20.45
N ALA A 219 -14.69 4.38 -19.75
CA ALA A 219 -14.57 5.48 -18.80
C ALA A 219 -13.75 5.08 -17.57
N ASP A 220 -14.02 3.90 -17.00
CA ASP A 220 -13.25 3.42 -15.84
C ASP A 220 -11.81 3.06 -16.24
N ASP A 221 -11.63 2.36 -17.35
CA ASP A 221 -10.32 1.99 -17.89
C ASP A 221 -9.43 3.22 -18.19
N ILE A 222 -9.98 4.29 -18.76
CA ILE A 222 -9.22 5.54 -19.01
C ILE A 222 -8.83 6.21 -17.69
N LEU A 223 -9.72 6.25 -16.71
CA LEU A 223 -9.44 6.85 -15.40
C LEU A 223 -8.41 6.03 -14.62
N ALA A 224 -8.54 4.71 -14.63
CA ALA A 224 -7.59 3.78 -14.03
C ALA A 224 -6.22 3.86 -14.71
N GLU A 225 -6.17 3.95 -16.04
CA GLU A 225 -4.91 4.09 -16.77
C GLU A 225 -4.24 5.43 -16.51
N SER A 226 -5.01 6.51 -16.48
CA SER A 226 -4.50 7.85 -16.13
C SER A 226 -3.93 7.87 -14.71
N ALA A 227 -4.60 7.18 -13.78
CA ALA A 227 -4.12 6.99 -12.41
C ALA A 227 -2.79 6.22 -12.38
N GLU A 228 -2.69 5.13 -13.14
CA GLU A 228 -1.48 4.32 -13.18
C GLU A 228 -0.31 5.06 -13.85
N LEU A 229 -0.55 5.77 -14.94
CA LEU A 229 0.46 6.63 -15.59
C LEU A 229 0.99 7.68 -14.60
N SER A 230 0.10 8.29 -13.81
CA SER A 230 0.49 9.22 -12.75
C SER A 230 1.29 8.54 -11.65
N ALA A 231 0.89 7.34 -11.21
CA ALA A 231 1.59 6.57 -10.19
C ALA A 231 2.98 6.08 -10.65
N LEU A 232 3.12 5.67 -11.92
CA LEU A 232 4.40 5.29 -12.53
C LEU A 232 5.30 6.52 -12.73
N ARG A 233 4.73 7.65 -13.16
CA ARG A 233 5.46 8.93 -13.24
C ARG A 233 5.97 9.35 -11.88
N GLY A 234 5.12 9.29 -10.85
CA GLY A 234 5.47 9.51 -9.45
C GLY A 234 6.42 8.45 -8.89
N SER A 235 6.52 7.28 -9.51
CA SER A 235 7.53 6.27 -9.19
C SER A 235 8.84 6.49 -9.95
N GLY A 236 9.00 7.57 -10.73
CA GLY A 236 10.28 7.92 -11.36
C GLY A 236 10.43 7.49 -12.83
N PHE A 237 9.43 6.83 -13.44
CA PHE A 237 9.48 6.48 -14.86
C PHE A 237 9.40 7.73 -15.75
N THR A 238 10.08 7.69 -16.89
CA THR A 238 10.16 8.82 -17.84
C THR A 238 8.97 8.86 -18.80
N TRP A 239 8.60 10.05 -19.31
CA TRP A 239 7.55 10.18 -20.33
C TRP A 239 7.80 9.36 -21.59
N ARG A 240 9.08 9.14 -21.95
CA ARG A 240 9.42 8.28 -23.10
C ARG A 240 9.10 6.81 -22.85
N GLU A 241 9.31 6.32 -21.62
CA GLU A 241 8.94 4.95 -21.22
C GLU A 241 7.41 4.80 -21.17
N LEU A 242 6.71 5.79 -20.62
CA LEU A 242 5.25 5.82 -20.57
C LEU A 242 4.64 5.94 -21.99
N ALA A 243 5.23 6.70 -22.90
CA ALA A 243 4.73 6.83 -24.27
C ALA A 243 4.86 5.53 -25.09
N LYS A 244 5.90 4.71 -24.84
CA LYS A 244 6.00 3.38 -25.46
C LYS A 244 4.83 2.48 -25.07
N ARG A 245 4.30 2.66 -23.86
CA ARG A 245 3.15 1.94 -23.33
C ARG A 245 1.87 2.27 -24.09
N ALA A 246 1.65 3.56 -24.39
CA ALA A 246 0.49 4.02 -25.14
C ALA A 246 0.33 3.31 -26.50
N ARG A 247 1.44 2.96 -27.17
CA ARG A 247 1.39 2.21 -28.45
C ARG A 247 0.75 0.83 -28.33
N ILE A 248 0.82 0.20 -27.16
CA ILE A 248 0.18 -1.10 -26.90
C ILE A 248 -1.25 -0.88 -26.39
N LEU A 249 -1.51 0.20 -25.67
CA LEU A 249 -2.84 0.49 -25.14
C LEU A 249 -3.86 0.87 -26.22
N VAL A 250 -3.46 1.58 -27.27
CA VAL A 250 -4.37 1.96 -28.38
C VAL A 250 -5.04 0.74 -29.05
N PRO A 251 -4.33 -0.30 -29.49
CA PRO A 251 -4.98 -1.48 -30.09
C PRO A 251 -5.83 -2.25 -29.08
N VAL A 252 -5.42 -2.30 -27.81
CA VAL A 252 -6.23 -2.92 -26.74
C VAL A 252 -7.52 -2.14 -26.51
N PHE A 253 -7.47 -0.81 -26.49
CA PHE A 253 -8.64 0.05 -26.39
C PHE A 253 -9.61 -0.18 -27.58
N ALA A 254 -9.08 -0.27 -28.79
CA ALA A 254 -9.88 -0.57 -29.97
C ALA A 254 -10.57 -1.94 -29.87
N LEU A 255 -9.84 -2.97 -29.42
CA LEU A 255 -10.38 -4.32 -29.23
C LEU A 255 -11.42 -4.37 -28.11
N ALA A 256 -11.17 -3.67 -26.99
CA ALA A 256 -12.11 -3.53 -25.89
C ALA A 256 -13.42 -2.88 -26.35
N THR A 257 -13.31 -1.77 -27.10
CA THR A 257 -14.45 -1.04 -27.68
C THR A 257 -15.25 -1.92 -28.63
N TRP A 258 -14.55 -2.63 -29.53
CA TRP A 258 -15.19 -3.57 -30.46
C TRP A 258 -15.93 -4.69 -29.72
N GLY A 259 -15.30 -5.29 -28.72
CA GLY A 259 -15.94 -6.30 -27.88
C GLY A 259 -17.19 -5.78 -27.19
N ALA A 260 -17.15 -4.57 -26.62
CA ALA A 260 -18.30 -3.93 -25.98
C ALA A 260 -19.47 -3.70 -26.96
N PHE A 261 -19.19 -3.30 -28.21
CA PHE A 261 -20.22 -3.18 -29.26
C PHE A 261 -20.81 -4.53 -29.67
N SER A 262 -19.99 -5.59 -29.72
CA SER A 262 -20.46 -6.93 -30.12
C SER A 262 -21.43 -7.57 -29.14
N VAL A 263 -21.51 -7.07 -27.90
CA VAL A 263 -22.38 -7.60 -26.84
C VAL A 263 -23.84 -7.60 -27.30
N GLU A 264 -24.30 -6.56 -28.00
CA GLU A 264 -25.71 -6.48 -28.40
C GLU A 264 -26.06 -7.54 -29.45
N GLY A 265 -25.18 -7.77 -30.42
CA GLY A 265 -25.33 -8.84 -31.40
C GLY A 265 -25.37 -10.22 -30.74
N LEU A 266 -24.51 -10.45 -29.74
CA LEU A 266 -24.50 -11.71 -28.99
C LEU A 266 -25.77 -11.90 -28.15
N LEU A 267 -26.34 -10.84 -27.59
CA LEU A 267 -27.62 -10.91 -26.88
C LEU A 267 -28.77 -11.20 -27.85
N HIS A 268 -28.78 -10.59 -29.04
CA HIS A 268 -29.79 -10.87 -30.07
C HIS A 268 -29.72 -12.31 -30.61
N GLU A 269 -28.52 -12.89 -30.72
CA GLU A 269 -28.32 -14.28 -31.10
C GLU A 269 -28.58 -15.28 -29.96
N ASN A 270 -29.12 -14.82 -28.82
CA ASN A 270 -29.38 -15.62 -27.62
C ASN A 270 -28.11 -16.26 -27.01
N LYS A 271 -26.92 -15.72 -27.29
CA LYS A 271 -25.62 -16.15 -26.74
C LYS A 271 -25.30 -15.40 -25.44
N ILE A 272 -26.21 -15.50 -24.47
CA ILE A 272 -26.22 -14.69 -23.24
C ILE A 272 -24.91 -14.79 -22.44
N ILE A 273 -24.42 -16.01 -22.19
CA ILE A 273 -23.18 -16.22 -21.42
C ILE A 273 -21.97 -15.59 -22.14
N MET A 274 -21.90 -15.77 -23.46
CA MET A 274 -20.80 -15.22 -24.27
C MET A 274 -20.84 -13.69 -24.27
N ALA A 275 -22.02 -13.08 -24.36
CA ALA A 275 -22.21 -11.64 -24.25
C ALA A 275 -21.67 -11.10 -22.91
N GLY A 276 -21.96 -11.81 -21.81
CA GLY A 276 -21.44 -11.47 -20.48
C GLY A 276 -19.91 -11.60 -20.37
N VAL A 277 -19.32 -12.68 -20.88
CA VAL A 277 -17.86 -12.88 -20.90
C VAL A 277 -17.17 -11.78 -21.71
N VAL A 278 -17.65 -11.52 -22.92
CA VAL A 278 -17.08 -10.50 -23.81
C VAL A 278 -17.17 -9.12 -23.17
N PHE A 279 -18.32 -8.76 -22.59
CA PHE A 279 -18.45 -7.48 -21.91
C PHE A 279 -17.50 -7.36 -20.72
N GLY A 280 -17.44 -8.38 -19.86
CA GLY A 280 -16.57 -8.39 -18.68
C GLY A 280 -15.09 -8.30 -19.03
N LEU A 281 -14.64 -8.99 -20.09
CA LEU A 281 -13.26 -8.89 -20.58
C LEU A 281 -12.98 -7.54 -21.22
N SER A 282 -13.90 -7.01 -22.04
CA SER A 282 -13.79 -5.68 -22.64
C SER A 282 -13.65 -4.59 -21.59
N ALA A 283 -14.37 -4.70 -20.48
CA ALA A 283 -14.37 -3.71 -19.41
C ALA A 283 -13.07 -3.63 -18.59
N VAL A 284 -12.20 -4.63 -18.67
CA VAL A 284 -10.94 -4.69 -17.90
C VAL A 284 -9.72 -4.92 -18.81
N ALA A 285 -9.89 -4.79 -20.12
CA ALA A 285 -8.87 -5.17 -21.08
C ALA A 285 -7.64 -4.26 -20.95
N LEU A 286 -7.85 -2.96 -20.76
CA LEU A 286 -6.76 -2.00 -20.63
C LEU A 286 -6.05 -2.18 -19.31
N SER A 287 -6.79 -2.24 -18.21
CA SER A 287 -6.23 -2.39 -16.88
C SER A 287 -5.48 -3.72 -16.66
N LEU A 288 -5.97 -4.82 -17.23
CA LEU A 288 -5.25 -6.10 -17.24
C LEU A 288 -3.94 -6.00 -18.03
N THR A 289 -3.98 -5.40 -19.23
CA THR A 289 -2.77 -5.17 -20.05
C THR A 289 -1.75 -4.33 -19.29
N THR A 290 -2.26 -3.33 -18.61
CA THR A 290 -1.55 -2.39 -17.76
C THR A 290 -0.84 -3.07 -16.60
N ALA A 291 -1.54 -3.92 -15.83
CA ALA A 291 -0.96 -4.70 -14.76
C ALA A 291 0.18 -5.61 -15.26
N VAL A 292 -0.04 -6.27 -16.41
CA VAL A 292 0.97 -7.15 -17.04
C VAL A 292 2.21 -6.35 -17.48
N GLN A 293 2.03 -5.20 -18.12
CA GLN A 293 3.14 -4.34 -18.54
C GLN A 293 3.94 -3.83 -17.35
N SER A 294 3.25 -3.40 -16.30
CA SER A 294 3.84 -2.97 -15.04
C SER A 294 4.75 -4.06 -14.44
N PHE A 295 4.29 -5.31 -14.43
CA PHE A 295 5.10 -6.45 -14.00
C PHE A 295 6.39 -6.60 -14.83
N PHE A 296 6.30 -6.50 -16.16
CA PHE A 296 7.49 -6.57 -17.04
C PHE A 296 8.44 -5.38 -16.86
N MET A 297 7.92 -4.17 -16.59
CA MET A 297 8.73 -3.00 -16.26
C MET A 297 9.50 -3.22 -14.96
N TYR A 298 8.86 -3.78 -13.93
CA TYR A 298 9.55 -4.20 -12.71
C TYR A 298 10.58 -5.30 -12.97
N LEU A 299 10.23 -6.34 -13.73
CA LEU A 299 11.15 -7.42 -14.08
C LEU A 299 12.40 -6.93 -14.83
N SER A 300 12.26 -5.97 -15.74
CA SER A 300 13.40 -5.36 -16.43
C SER A 300 14.26 -4.50 -15.48
N SER A 301 13.61 -3.75 -14.58
CA SER A 301 14.28 -2.90 -13.59
C SER A 301 15.08 -3.73 -12.58
N ILE A 302 14.53 -4.84 -12.06
CA ILE A 302 15.28 -5.72 -11.14
C ILE A 302 16.46 -6.42 -11.83
N LYS A 303 16.32 -6.80 -13.11
CA LYS A 303 17.43 -7.36 -13.89
C LYS A 303 18.57 -6.35 -14.01
N LYS A 304 18.26 -5.05 -14.17
CA LYS A 304 19.27 -3.98 -14.18
C LYS A 304 19.98 -3.86 -12.83
N VAL A 305 19.22 -3.76 -11.73
CA VAL A 305 19.77 -3.67 -10.36
C VAL A 305 20.62 -4.91 -10.02
N ALA A 306 20.22 -6.10 -10.47
CA ALA A 306 20.98 -7.34 -10.31
C ALA A 306 22.32 -7.31 -11.07
N ARG A 307 22.31 -6.86 -12.34
CA ARG A 307 23.54 -6.71 -13.15
C ARG A 307 24.53 -5.72 -12.55
N GLU A 308 24.03 -4.69 -11.89
CA GLU A 308 24.84 -3.69 -11.18
C GLU A 308 25.38 -4.19 -9.82
N GLY A 309 25.08 -5.44 -9.41
CA GLY A 309 25.59 -6.03 -8.17
C GLY A 309 25.03 -5.39 -6.89
N LYS A 310 23.87 -4.71 -7.00
CA LYS A 310 23.21 -3.96 -5.91
C LYS A 310 22.30 -4.83 -5.06
N ILE A 311 21.95 -6.04 -5.50
CA ILE A 311 21.14 -7.00 -4.73
C ILE A 311 22.07 -7.86 -3.87
N THR A 312 22.16 -7.58 -2.57
CA THR A 312 23.04 -8.31 -1.65
C THR A 312 22.32 -9.47 -0.96
N SER A 313 21.19 -9.20 -0.31
CA SER A 313 20.53 -10.19 0.57
C SER A 313 19.57 -11.16 -0.13
N TYR A 314 19.40 -11.02 -1.45
CA TYR A 314 18.48 -11.85 -2.25
C TYR A 314 19.16 -12.51 -3.45
N ALA A 315 20.49 -12.69 -3.42
CA ALA A 315 21.26 -13.23 -4.55
C ALA A 315 20.72 -14.58 -5.08
N ASN A 316 20.18 -15.43 -4.20
CA ASN A 316 19.62 -16.74 -4.56
C ASN A 316 18.10 -16.72 -4.83
N SER A 317 17.44 -15.57 -4.70
CA SER A 317 16.01 -15.46 -4.96
C SER A 317 15.74 -15.26 -6.45
N SER A 318 14.73 -15.94 -6.97
CA SER A 318 14.25 -15.69 -8.33
C SER A 318 13.88 -14.22 -8.51
N LEU A 319 14.48 -13.57 -9.53
CA LEU A 319 14.18 -12.17 -9.89
C LEU A 319 12.69 -11.98 -10.21
N VAL A 320 12.04 -13.01 -10.76
CA VAL A 320 10.59 -13.03 -11.01
C VAL A 320 9.81 -12.89 -9.70
N ARG A 321 10.20 -13.64 -8.66
CA ARG A 321 9.57 -13.57 -7.34
C ARG A 321 9.76 -12.20 -6.70
N LEU A 322 10.93 -11.58 -6.87
CA LEU A 322 11.19 -10.22 -6.38
C LEU A 322 10.36 -9.19 -7.15
N ALA A 323 10.23 -9.32 -8.47
CA ALA A 323 9.37 -8.44 -9.26
C ALA A 323 7.91 -8.53 -8.82
N LEU A 324 7.36 -9.75 -8.69
CA LEU A 324 6.00 -9.96 -8.18
C LEU A 324 5.82 -9.36 -6.79
N ARG A 325 6.78 -9.60 -5.88
CA ARG A 325 6.70 -9.09 -4.51
C ARG A 325 6.72 -7.56 -4.46
N GLN A 326 7.53 -6.91 -5.31
CA GLN A 326 7.60 -5.45 -5.41
C GLN A 326 6.29 -4.90 -5.96
N ASP A 327 5.77 -5.50 -7.02
CA ASP A 327 4.54 -5.09 -7.68
C ASP A 327 3.34 -5.17 -6.73
N PHE A 328 3.21 -6.29 -6.00
CA PHE A 328 2.16 -6.50 -5.00
C PHE A 328 2.47 -5.92 -3.62
N THR A 329 3.53 -5.10 -3.45
CA THR A 329 3.58 -4.22 -2.27
C THR A 329 2.45 -3.20 -2.29
N ASN A 330 1.94 -2.89 -3.49
CA ASN A 330 0.77 -2.06 -3.68
C ASN A 330 -0.50 -2.91 -3.62
N PRO A 331 -1.33 -2.79 -2.57
CA PRO A 331 -2.57 -3.58 -2.45
C PRO A 331 -3.60 -3.25 -3.53
N ALA A 332 -3.59 -2.04 -4.09
CA ALA A 332 -4.48 -1.70 -5.19
C ALA A 332 -4.19 -2.57 -6.41
N ARG A 333 -2.91 -2.81 -6.76
CA ARG A 333 -2.53 -3.66 -7.91
C ARG A 333 -2.96 -5.11 -7.75
N LEU A 334 -2.87 -5.65 -6.54
CA LEU A 334 -3.40 -6.98 -6.26
C LEU A 334 -4.92 -7.01 -6.49
N GLY A 335 -5.64 -6.00 -5.98
CA GLY A 335 -7.09 -5.93 -6.16
C GLY A 335 -7.51 -5.66 -7.60
N LEU A 336 -6.72 -4.92 -8.38
CA LEU A 336 -6.91 -4.75 -9.83
C LEU A 336 -6.85 -6.11 -10.54
N LEU A 337 -5.80 -6.90 -10.31
CA LEU A 337 -5.67 -8.23 -10.89
C LEU A 337 -6.81 -9.18 -10.48
N LEU A 338 -7.18 -9.19 -9.20
CA LEU A 338 -8.29 -10.01 -8.69
C LEU A 338 -9.62 -9.57 -9.32
N GLY A 339 -9.85 -8.28 -9.44
CA GLY A 339 -11.07 -7.73 -10.01
C GLY A 339 -11.18 -7.96 -11.52
N ALA A 340 -10.07 -7.87 -12.25
CA ALA A 340 -10.01 -8.26 -13.67
C ALA A 340 -10.37 -9.75 -13.87
N GLY A 341 -9.95 -10.63 -12.96
CA GLY A 341 -10.37 -12.03 -12.96
C GLY A 341 -11.85 -12.26 -12.65
N LEU A 342 -12.49 -11.35 -11.89
CA LEU A 342 -13.91 -11.42 -11.54
C LEU A 342 -14.83 -10.74 -12.57
N ALA A 343 -14.32 -9.83 -13.39
CA ALA A 343 -15.14 -9.07 -14.34
C ALA A 343 -15.92 -9.94 -15.35
N PRO A 344 -15.37 -11.03 -15.93
CA PRO A 344 -16.15 -11.94 -16.77
C PRO A 344 -17.32 -12.60 -16.03
N ILE A 345 -17.13 -12.95 -14.75
CA ILE A 345 -18.18 -13.55 -13.92
C ILE A 345 -19.29 -12.52 -13.68
N MET A 346 -18.93 -11.28 -13.34
CA MET A 346 -19.90 -10.19 -13.17
C MET A 346 -20.66 -9.89 -14.47
N GLY A 347 -19.98 -9.94 -15.61
CA GLY A 347 -20.60 -9.81 -16.93
C GLY A 347 -21.61 -10.93 -17.22
N ILE A 348 -21.28 -12.19 -16.92
CA ILE A 348 -22.22 -13.32 -17.05
C ILE A 348 -23.45 -13.10 -16.16
N LEU A 349 -23.27 -12.70 -14.90
CA LEU A 349 -24.38 -12.45 -13.97
C LEU A 349 -25.30 -11.32 -14.48
N GLY A 350 -24.73 -10.24 -15.01
CA GLY A 350 -25.49 -9.16 -15.63
C GLY A 350 -26.29 -9.62 -16.85
N ALA A 351 -25.68 -10.45 -17.70
CA ALA A 351 -26.32 -10.98 -18.90
C ALA A 351 -27.45 -11.97 -18.57
N VAL A 352 -27.21 -12.93 -17.68
CA VAL A 352 -28.20 -13.95 -17.28
C VAL A 352 -29.39 -13.34 -16.54
N SER A 353 -29.16 -12.27 -15.76
CA SER A 353 -30.24 -11.54 -15.10
C SER A 353 -31.07 -10.65 -16.05
N GLY A 354 -30.67 -10.52 -17.32
CA GLY A 354 -31.34 -9.67 -18.30
C GLY A 354 -31.13 -8.17 -18.05
N LEU A 355 -30.20 -7.79 -17.17
CA LEU A 355 -30.00 -6.40 -16.72
C LEU A 355 -28.94 -5.62 -17.52
N MET A 356 -28.44 -6.17 -18.64
CA MET A 356 -27.44 -5.54 -19.50
C MET A 356 -27.94 -4.30 -20.25
N HIS A 357 -29.21 -3.95 -20.12
CA HIS A 357 -29.78 -2.68 -20.62
C HIS A 357 -29.74 -1.58 -19.53
N ASN A 358 -29.44 -1.93 -18.27
CA ASN A 358 -29.41 -0.99 -17.16
C ASN A 358 -28.00 -0.43 -16.99
N GLY A 359 -27.81 0.86 -17.30
CA GLY A 359 -26.52 1.54 -17.16
C GLY A 359 -25.88 1.48 -15.77
N TRP A 360 -26.65 1.32 -14.69
CA TRP A 360 -26.09 1.12 -13.34
C TRP A 360 -25.43 -0.25 -13.19
N VAL A 361 -26.04 -1.29 -13.76
CA VAL A 361 -25.50 -2.64 -13.77
C VAL A 361 -24.28 -2.70 -14.69
N LEU A 362 -24.35 -2.04 -15.86
CA LEU A 362 -23.21 -1.91 -16.76
C LEU A 362 -22.04 -1.18 -16.09
N ALA A 363 -22.28 -0.09 -15.37
CA ALA A 363 -21.24 0.62 -14.64
C ALA A 363 -20.66 -0.21 -13.48
N ALA A 364 -21.50 -0.96 -12.76
CA ALA A 364 -21.03 -1.84 -11.69
C ALA A 364 -20.12 -2.97 -12.23
N ILE A 365 -20.52 -3.59 -13.35
CA ILE A 365 -19.71 -4.62 -14.02
C ILE A 365 -18.44 -3.99 -14.60
N GLY A 366 -18.58 -2.86 -15.30
CA GLY A 366 -17.51 -2.08 -15.91
C GLY A 366 -16.41 -1.68 -14.92
N SER A 367 -16.78 -1.47 -13.66
CA SER A 367 -15.87 -1.08 -12.59
C SER A 367 -15.64 -2.14 -11.54
N THR A 368 -15.91 -3.42 -11.86
CA THR A 368 -15.64 -4.55 -10.97
C THR A 368 -14.21 -4.50 -10.46
N GLU A 369 -13.28 -4.20 -11.35
CA GLU A 369 -11.87 -4.08 -11.04
C GLU A 369 -11.58 -3.00 -9.98
N SER A 370 -12.03 -1.78 -10.25
CA SER A 370 -11.84 -0.63 -9.37
C SER A 370 -12.50 -0.81 -8.00
N ILE A 371 -13.68 -1.45 -7.97
CA ILE A 371 -14.39 -1.80 -6.73
C ILE A 371 -13.55 -2.79 -5.91
N VAL A 372 -13.07 -3.87 -6.53
CA VAL A 372 -12.24 -4.88 -5.87
C VAL A 372 -10.89 -4.30 -5.43
N ALA A 373 -10.27 -3.43 -6.24
CA ALA A 373 -9.06 -2.69 -5.87
C ALA A 373 -9.28 -1.81 -4.64
N GLY A 374 -10.36 -1.02 -4.63
CA GLY A 374 -10.73 -0.18 -3.50
C GLY A 374 -10.98 -0.97 -2.22
N MET A 375 -11.73 -2.07 -2.30
CA MET A 375 -11.94 -2.99 -1.17
C MET A 375 -10.62 -3.62 -0.71
N THR A 376 -9.77 -4.04 -1.64
CA THR A 376 -8.48 -4.65 -1.31
C THR A 376 -7.59 -3.67 -0.55
N VAL A 377 -7.55 -2.39 -0.93
CA VAL A 377 -6.82 -1.35 -0.19
C VAL A 377 -7.38 -1.18 1.23
N LEU A 378 -8.71 -1.09 1.37
CA LEU A 378 -9.36 -0.94 2.68
C LEU A 378 -9.08 -2.14 3.61
N PHE A 379 -9.17 -3.36 3.07
CA PHE A 379 -8.88 -4.58 3.84
C PHE A 379 -7.39 -4.81 4.04
N ALA A 380 -6.52 -4.34 3.14
CA ALA A 380 -5.09 -4.54 3.24
C ALA A 380 -4.54 -3.95 4.53
N ASP A 381 -4.95 -2.74 4.93
CA ASP A 381 -4.51 -2.12 6.19
C ASP A 381 -4.85 -3.00 7.40
N TYR A 382 -6.11 -3.46 7.48
CA TYR A 382 -6.57 -4.35 8.55
C TYR A 382 -5.84 -5.70 8.55
N LEU A 383 -5.70 -6.32 7.37
CA LEU A 383 -5.03 -7.63 7.24
C LEU A 383 -3.54 -7.55 7.54
N ASN A 384 -2.88 -6.46 7.11
CA ASN A 384 -1.48 -6.21 7.33
C ASN A 384 -1.20 -5.98 8.82
N GLU A 385 -2.00 -5.16 9.49
CA GLU A 385 -1.89 -4.94 10.94
C GLU A 385 -2.16 -6.24 11.72
N LYS A 386 -3.18 -7.01 11.33
CA LYS A 386 -3.50 -8.31 11.94
C LYS A 386 -2.40 -9.34 11.72
N ARG A 387 -1.79 -9.40 10.53
CA ARG A 387 -0.64 -10.28 10.25
C ARG A 387 0.57 -9.91 11.10
N PHE A 388 0.84 -8.61 11.24
CA PHE A 388 1.91 -8.12 12.10
C PHE A 388 1.67 -8.52 13.56
N HIS A 389 0.47 -8.26 14.11
CA HIS A 389 0.10 -8.68 15.46
C HIS A 389 0.20 -10.20 15.67
N ARG A 390 -0.26 -11.00 14.71
CA ARG A 390 -0.11 -12.46 14.76
C ARG A 390 1.35 -12.90 14.78
N ARG A 391 2.20 -12.26 13.98
CA ARG A 391 3.65 -12.55 13.96
C ARG A 391 4.30 -12.18 15.29
N LEU A 392 3.95 -11.02 15.86
CA LEU A 392 4.42 -10.61 17.18
C LEU A 392 3.95 -11.57 18.27
N THR A 393 2.70 -12.02 18.22
CA THR A 393 2.14 -12.97 19.19
C THR A 393 2.89 -14.30 19.13
N LYS A 394 3.31 -14.75 17.94
CA LYS A 394 4.14 -15.95 17.79
C LYS A 394 5.54 -15.81 18.39
N LEU A 395 6.10 -14.60 18.48
CA LEU A 395 7.38 -14.36 19.17
C LEU A 395 7.22 -14.40 20.70
N ILE A 396 5.99 -14.25 21.20
CA ILE A 396 5.62 -14.26 22.61
C ILE A 396 5.06 -15.62 23.05
N ARG A 397 4.66 -16.49 22.13
CA ARG A 397 4.49 -17.93 22.41
C ARG A 397 5.84 -18.60 22.38
#